data_AF-A0A9X8HFH2-F1
#
_entry.id   AF-A0A9X8HFH2-F1
#
_cell.length_a   1.000
_cell.length_b   1.000
_cell.length_c   1.000
_cell.angle_alpha   90.00
_cell.angle_beta   90.00
_cell.angle_gamma   90.00
#
_symmetry.space_group_name_H-M   'P 1'
#
loop_
_entity.id
_entity.type
_entity.pdbx_description
1 polymer ?
#
loop_
_entity_poly.entity_id
_entity_poly.type
_entity_poly.pdbx_seq_one_letter_code
_entity_poly.pdbx_strand_id
1 'polypeptide(L)'
;MKSLHFWHRVFVHWATAVLDRTMKFRPCIDIHAGVVKQIVGSTLSDDKDAAGPVTNFVSTLRSADYAAMYKRDGLTGGHIIMLGTSEANERAALEALDAFPMGMQIGGASTVPRSSHLTILQAASRVRIVAATSTAGPAM
;
A
#
# COMPACT_ATOMS: atom_id res chain seq x y z
N MET A 1 11.10 -23.30 -42.18
CA MET A 1 11.32 -21.90 -41.70
C MET A 1 10.39 -21.44 -40.55
N LYS A 2 9.50 -22.29 -40.01
CA LYS A 2 8.62 -21.94 -38.86
C LYS A 2 9.25 -22.24 -37.48
N SER A 3 10.22 -23.13 -37.41
CA SER A 3 10.89 -23.54 -36.16
C SER A 3 11.82 -22.46 -35.61
N LEU A 4 12.61 -21.79 -36.46
CA LEU A 4 13.57 -20.78 -36.01
C LEU A 4 12.90 -19.53 -35.38
N HIS A 5 11.71 -19.16 -35.86
CA HIS A 5 10.90 -18.08 -35.28
C HIS A 5 10.28 -18.43 -33.92
N PHE A 6 10.03 -19.72 -33.66
CA PHE A 6 9.49 -20.18 -32.38
C PHE A 6 10.55 -20.09 -31.28
N TRP A 7 11.77 -20.55 -31.56
CA TRP A 7 12.89 -20.49 -30.61
C TRP A 7 13.33 -19.05 -30.29
N HIS A 8 13.26 -18.13 -31.26
CA HIS A 8 13.58 -16.72 -31.03
C HIS A 8 12.58 -16.04 -30.07
N ARG A 9 11.26 -16.36 -30.17
CA ARG A 9 10.25 -15.82 -29.24
C ARG A 9 10.37 -16.37 -27.83
N VAL A 10 10.70 -17.66 -27.68
CA VAL A 10 10.89 -18.29 -26.36
C VAL A 10 12.11 -17.71 -25.66
N PHE A 11 13.21 -17.48 -26.39
CA PHE A 11 14.43 -16.92 -25.81
C PHE A 11 14.28 -15.46 -25.35
N VAL A 12 13.60 -14.62 -26.14
CA VAL A 12 13.34 -13.21 -25.78
C VAL A 12 12.42 -13.10 -24.55
N HIS A 13 11.40 -13.96 -24.43
CA HIS A 13 10.49 -13.95 -23.29
C HIS A 13 11.14 -14.52 -22.01
N TRP A 14 12.06 -15.48 -22.15
CA TRP A 14 12.83 -16.02 -21.02
C TRP A 14 13.90 -15.04 -20.53
N ALA A 15 14.60 -14.36 -21.45
CA ALA A 15 15.61 -13.35 -21.12
C ALA A 15 15.02 -12.12 -20.41
N THR A 16 13.79 -11.71 -20.75
CA THR A 16 13.11 -10.59 -20.06
C THR A 16 12.67 -10.95 -18.64
N ALA A 17 12.29 -12.20 -18.38
CA ALA A 17 11.89 -12.65 -17.04
C ALA A 17 13.07 -12.73 -16.03
N VAL A 18 14.31 -12.82 -16.52
CA VAL A 18 15.52 -12.94 -15.68
C VAL A 18 16.13 -11.58 -15.30
N LEU A 19 15.72 -10.48 -15.93
CA LEU A 19 16.39 -9.17 -15.81
C LEU A 19 15.84 -8.22 -14.75
N ASP A 20 14.75 -8.54 -14.04
CA ASP A 20 14.20 -7.66 -13.00
C ASP A 20 14.74 -8.00 -11.59
N ARG A 21 16.07 -7.96 -11.43
CA ARG A 21 16.76 -8.13 -10.13
C ARG A 21 17.26 -6.81 -9.54
N THR A 22 16.75 -5.67 -10.01
CA THR A 22 17.12 -4.37 -9.45
C THR A 22 16.36 -4.13 -8.15
N MET A 23 17.04 -3.59 -7.13
CA MET A 23 16.39 -3.20 -5.88
C MET A 23 15.34 -2.12 -6.17
N LYS A 24 14.08 -2.39 -5.83
CA LYS A 24 12.96 -1.46 -6.03
C LYS A 24 12.63 -0.76 -4.74
N PHE A 25 12.77 0.56 -4.74
CA PHE A 25 12.22 1.39 -3.68
C PHE A 25 10.69 1.40 -3.79
N ARG A 26 9.99 1.07 -2.69
CA ARG A 26 8.52 1.06 -2.64
C ARG A 26 8.07 2.05 -1.57
N PRO A 27 7.57 3.24 -1.95
CA PRO A 27 7.22 4.26 -0.97
C PRO A 27 6.02 3.84 -0.10
N CYS A 28 5.96 4.35 1.14
CA CYS A 28 4.84 4.17 2.06
C CYS A 28 4.14 5.52 2.36
N ILE A 29 2.83 5.49 2.59
CA ILE A 29 2.05 6.56 3.22
C ILE A 29 1.25 5.92 4.36
N ASP A 30 1.73 6.03 5.59
CA ASP A 30 0.96 5.59 6.76
C ASP A 30 0.01 6.71 7.20
N ILE A 31 -1.28 6.40 7.33
CA ILE A 31 -2.35 7.34 7.66
C ILE A 31 -2.96 6.94 8.99
N HIS A 32 -3.01 7.87 9.93
CA HIS A 32 -3.67 7.67 11.22
C HIS A 32 -4.33 8.97 11.69
N ALA A 33 -5.60 8.91 12.08
CA ALA A 33 -6.44 10.06 12.43
C ALA A 33 -6.47 11.14 11.32
N GLY A 34 -6.50 10.73 10.05
CA GLY A 34 -6.58 11.61 8.88
C GLY A 34 -5.28 12.32 8.50
N VAL A 35 -4.17 12.05 9.20
CA VAL A 35 -2.87 12.68 8.92
C VAL A 35 -1.84 11.63 8.53
N VAL A 36 -0.89 12.04 7.70
CA VAL A 36 0.25 11.21 7.34
C VAL A 36 1.23 11.19 8.51
N LYS A 37 1.58 9.99 8.96
CA LYS A 37 2.53 9.79 10.05
C LYS A 37 3.64 8.87 9.60
N GLN A 38 4.83 9.03 10.17
CA GLN A 38 5.85 8.00 10.14
C GLN A 38 5.80 7.29 11.49
N ILE A 39 5.41 6.02 11.47
CA ILE A 39 5.24 5.23 12.69
C ILE A 39 6.46 4.35 12.91
N VAL A 40 6.81 4.15 14.19
CA VAL A 40 7.82 3.17 14.57
C VAL A 40 7.17 1.79 14.48
N GLY A 41 7.56 0.99 13.48
CA GLY A 41 6.87 -0.24 13.10
C GLY A 41 6.70 -1.30 14.20
N SER A 42 7.45 -1.23 15.31
CA SER A 42 7.34 -2.14 16.46
C SER A 42 6.31 -1.72 17.52
N THR A 43 5.59 -0.61 17.32
CA THR A 43 4.69 -0.03 18.35
C THR A 43 3.21 -0.14 18.04
N LEU A 44 2.86 -0.81 16.93
CA LEU A 44 1.49 -1.17 16.61
C LEU A 44 1.05 -2.30 17.55
N SER A 45 0.25 -1.96 18.55
CA SER A 45 -0.38 -2.95 19.44
C SER A 45 -1.85 -3.14 19.04
N ASP A 46 -2.32 -4.39 19.05
CA ASP A 46 -3.73 -4.73 18.80
C ASP A 46 -4.61 -4.51 20.06
N ASP A 47 -3.99 -4.25 21.22
CA ASP A 47 -4.68 -3.95 22.47
C ASP A 47 -5.39 -2.60 22.40
N LYS A 48 -6.70 -2.60 22.65
CA LYS A 48 -7.53 -1.38 22.65
C LYS A 48 -7.16 -0.38 23.76
N ASP A 49 -6.48 -0.86 24.79
CA ASP A 49 -6.02 -0.08 25.95
C ASP A 49 -4.53 0.29 25.87
N ALA A 50 -3.81 -0.13 24.82
CA ALA A 50 -2.43 0.27 24.62
C ALA A 50 -2.35 1.76 24.24
N ALA A 51 -1.27 2.41 24.67
CA ALA A 51 -0.92 3.73 24.14
C ALA A 51 -0.88 3.65 22.60
N GLY A 52 -1.51 4.61 21.93
CA GLY A 52 -1.59 4.64 20.46
C GLY A 52 -0.21 4.57 19.78
N PRO A 53 -0.17 4.33 18.45
CA PRO A 53 1.09 4.06 17.75
C PRO A 53 2.10 5.19 17.98
N VAL A 54 3.35 4.81 18.29
CA VAL A 54 4.43 5.78 18.50
C VAL A 54 4.86 6.33 17.15
N THR A 55 4.87 7.65 17.05
CA THR A 55 5.15 8.36 15.80
C THR A 55 6.50 9.04 15.88
N ASN A 56 7.35 8.79 14.87
CA ASN A 56 8.60 9.54 14.68
C ASN A 56 8.32 10.91 14.07
N PHE A 57 7.28 11.02 13.24
CA PHE A 57 6.95 12.24 12.54
C PHE A 57 5.45 12.30 12.26
N VAL A 58 4.87 13.49 12.38
CA VAL A 58 3.50 13.79 11.94
C VAL A 58 3.62 14.88 10.89
N SER A 59 3.13 14.61 9.69
CA SER A 59 3.24 15.55 8.59
C SER A 59 2.18 16.63 8.64
N THR A 60 2.56 17.84 8.24
CA THR A 60 1.62 18.92 7.89
C THR A 60 1.15 18.83 6.44
N LEU A 61 1.79 18.00 5.60
CA LEU A 61 1.40 17.78 4.22
C LEU A 61 0.31 16.72 4.13
N ARG A 62 -0.51 16.82 3.08
CA ARG A 62 -1.56 15.85 2.80
C ARG A 62 -0.98 14.62 2.14
N SER A 63 -1.69 13.51 2.25
CA SER A 63 -1.37 12.25 1.57
C SER A 63 -1.27 12.40 0.05
N ALA A 64 -2.10 13.25 -0.56
CA ALA A 64 -2.03 13.59 -1.98
C ALA A 64 -0.69 14.20 -2.38
N ASP A 65 -0.09 15.04 -1.52
CA ASP A 65 1.16 15.74 -1.84
C ASP A 65 2.32 14.73 -1.93
N TYR A 66 2.34 13.73 -1.04
CA TYR A 66 3.29 12.60 -1.10
C TYR A 66 3.05 11.70 -2.31
N ALA A 67 1.80 11.35 -2.60
CA ALA A 67 1.47 10.51 -3.76
C ALA A 67 1.85 11.19 -5.09
N ALA A 68 1.61 12.50 -5.21
CA ALA A 68 2.03 13.29 -6.36
C ALA A 68 3.57 13.33 -6.51
N MET A 69 4.29 13.45 -5.39
CA MET A 69 5.75 13.36 -5.37
C MET A 69 6.23 11.99 -5.88
N TYR A 70 5.69 10.89 -5.36
CA TYR A 70 6.04 9.54 -5.79
C TYR A 70 5.74 9.30 -7.27
N LYS A 71 4.62 9.84 -7.77
CA LYS A 71 4.26 9.78 -9.18
C LYS A 71 5.28 10.51 -10.05
N ARG A 72 5.65 11.73 -9.68
CA ARG A 72 6.65 12.55 -10.39
C ARG A 72 7.99 11.82 -10.45
N ASP A 73 8.36 11.15 -9.37
CA ASP A 73 9.65 10.46 -9.25
C ASP A 73 9.61 9.02 -9.84
N GLY A 74 8.48 8.58 -10.40
CA GLY A 74 8.34 7.27 -11.05
C GLY A 74 8.29 6.07 -10.09
N LEU A 75 8.03 6.31 -8.80
CA LEU A 75 8.09 5.31 -7.75
C LEU A 75 6.77 4.51 -7.66
N THR A 76 6.68 3.46 -8.46
CA THR A 76 5.48 2.61 -8.55
C THR A 76 5.44 1.49 -7.52
N GLY A 77 4.23 1.02 -7.21
CA GLY A 77 4.03 -0.07 -6.27
C GLY A 77 4.18 0.37 -4.80
N GLY A 78 4.06 1.66 -4.51
CA GLY A 78 3.99 2.12 -3.13
C GLY A 78 2.76 1.58 -2.39
N HIS A 79 2.73 1.76 -1.08
CA HIS A 79 1.66 1.30 -0.21
C HIS A 79 1.08 2.46 0.61
N ILE A 80 -0.23 2.51 0.70
CA ILE A 80 -1.01 3.38 1.58
C ILE A 80 -1.52 2.48 2.69
N ILE A 81 -1.14 2.75 3.93
CA ILE A 81 -1.54 1.96 5.09
C ILE A 81 -2.46 2.81 5.96
N MET A 82 -3.72 2.40 6.06
CA MET A 82 -4.69 3.03 6.95
C MET A 82 -4.66 2.36 8.32
N LEU A 83 -4.36 3.13 9.36
CA LEU A 83 -4.37 2.69 10.74
C LEU A 83 -5.62 3.20 11.43
N GLY A 84 -6.64 2.35 11.44
CA GLY A 84 -7.99 2.65 11.92
C GLY A 84 -8.98 2.95 10.79
N THR A 85 -10.27 2.91 11.13
CA THR A 85 -11.40 2.93 10.19
C THR A 85 -12.13 4.27 10.11
N SER A 86 -11.53 5.35 10.62
CA SER A 86 -12.18 6.67 10.60
C SER A 86 -12.40 7.19 9.18
N GLU A 87 -13.49 7.94 8.95
CA GLU A 87 -13.76 8.61 7.66
C GLU A 87 -12.62 9.55 7.26
N ALA A 88 -11.93 10.15 8.23
CA ALA A 88 -10.77 10.99 7.98
C ALA A 88 -9.60 10.20 7.36
N ASN A 89 -9.35 8.96 7.82
CA ASN A 89 -8.35 8.08 7.21
C ASN A 89 -8.72 7.71 5.79
N GLU A 90 -9.99 7.36 5.59
CA GLU A 90 -10.51 6.97 4.27
C GLU A 90 -10.35 8.10 3.26
N ARG A 91 -10.80 9.32 3.62
CA ARG A 91 -10.65 10.49 2.77
C ARG A 91 -9.19 10.77 2.41
N ALA A 92 -8.28 10.70 3.39
CA ALA A 92 -6.86 10.88 3.13
C ALA A 92 -6.30 9.77 2.22
N ALA A 93 -6.76 8.52 2.34
CA ALA A 93 -6.33 7.46 1.46
C ALA A 93 -6.82 7.67 0.01
N LEU A 94 -8.08 8.09 -0.15
CA LEU A 94 -8.66 8.44 -1.44
C LEU A 94 -7.89 9.60 -2.10
N GLU A 95 -7.56 10.65 -1.35
CA GLU A 95 -6.76 11.78 -1.83
C GLU A 95 -5.40 11.33 -2.41
N ALA A 96 -4.74 10.36 -1.79
CA ALA A 96 -3.49 9.78 -2.32
C ALA A 96 -3.72 8.92 -3.57
N LEU A 97 -4.78 8.12 -3.60
CA LEU A 97 -5.14 7.31 -4.75
C LEU A 97 -5.50 8.17 -5.97
N ASP A 98 -6.22 9.27 -5.77
CA ASP A 98 -6.57 10.22 -6.82
C ASP A 98 -5.34 10.95 -7.37
N ALA A 99 -4.38 11.28 -6.51
CA ALA A 99 -3.11 11.91 -6.92
C ALA A 99 -2.21 10.94 -7.71
N PHE A 100 -2.22 9.65 -7.39
CA PHE A 100 -1.47 8.62 -8.12
C PHE A 100 -2.33 7.39 -8.48
N PRO A 101 -3.27 7.54 -9.44
CA PRO A 101 -4.15 6.45 -9.85
C PRO A 101 -3.35 5.27 -10.39
N MET A 102 -3.69 4.07 -9.96
CA MET A 102 -3.00 2.83 -10.35
C MET A 102 -1.49 2.79 -10.03
N GLY A 103 -0.96 3.73 -9.24
CA GLY A 103 0.44 3.75 -8.82
C GLY A 103 0.68 3.12 -7.45
N MET A 104 -0.34 3.15 -6.59
CA MET A 104 -0.25 2.77 -5.18
C MET A 104 -1.14 1.58 -4.86
N GLN A 105 -0.76 0.81 -3.85
CA GLN A 105 -1.56 -0.25 -3.24
C GLN A 105 -2.12 0.28 -1.93
N ILE A 106 -3.30 -0.18 -1.53
CA ILE A 106 -3.87 0.19 -0.23
C ILE A 106 -4.06 -1.06 0.63
N GLY A 107 -3.74 -0.92 1.91
CA GLY A 107 -3.94 -1.93 2.94
C GLY A 107 -4.13 -1.30 4.31
N GLY A 108 -4.28 -2.15 5.32
CA GLY A 108 -4.68 -1.72 6.67
C GLY A 108 -6.20 -1.63 6.83
N ALA A 109 -6.64 -1.63 8.09
CA ALA A 109 -8.01 -1.74 8.56
C ALA A 109 -8.77 -2.98 8.03
N SER A 110 -8.97 -3.97 8.90
CA SER A 110 -9.80 -5.17 8.67
C SER A 110 -11.29 -4.88 8.39
N THR A 111 -11.70 -3.62 8.28
CA THR A 111 -13.06 -3.21 7.92
C THR A 111 -13.04 -1.85 7.23
N VAL A 112 -12.68 -1.81 5.94
CA VAL A 112 -13.03 -0.66 5.09
C VAL A 112 -14.57 -0.62 5.01
N PRO A 113 -15.25 0.48 5.37
CA PRO A 113 -16.70 0.54 5.27
C PRO A 113 -17.12 0.35 3.81
N ARG A 114 -18.21 -0.39 3.59
CA ARG A 114 -18.65 -0.90 2.28
C ARG A 114 -18.84 0.20 1.23
N SER A 115 -19.10 1.44 1.64
CA SER A 115 -19.34 2.61 0.78
C SER A 115 -18.13 3.02 -0.05
N SER A 116 -16.91 2.89 0.48
CA SER A 116 -15.68 3.31 -0.19
C SER A 116 -14.94 2.19 -0.88
N HIS A 117 -15.36 0.95 -0.64
CA HIS A 117 -14.75 -0.24 -1.21
C HIS A 117 -14.70 -0.20 -2.74
N LEU A 118 -15.75 0.27 -3.41
CA LEU A 118 -15.78 0.36 -4.88
C LEU A 118 -14.79 1.38 -5.43
N THR A 119 -14.79 2.61 -4.90
CA THR A 119 -13.88 3.68 -5.35
C THR A 119 -12.42 3.31 -5.07
N ILE A 120 -12.13 2.73 -3.91
CA ILE A 120 -10.79 2.27 -3.53
C ILE A 120 -10.32 1.14 -4.45
N LEU A 121 -11.17 0.17 -4.76
CA LEU A 121 -10.84 -0.92 -5.68
C LEU A 121 -10.54 -0.43 -7.10
N GLN A 122 -11.20 0.62 -7.56
CA GLN A 122 -11.02 1.17 -8.90
C GLN A 122 -9.77 2.04 -9.03
N ALA A 123 -9.35 2.74 -7.96
CA ALA A 123 -8.24 3.67 -8.00
C ALA A 123 -6.89 3.03 -7.60
N ALA A 124 -6.90 1.99 -6.75
CA ALA A 124 -5.69 1.32 -6.32
C ALA A 124 -5.17 0.33 -7.37
N SER A 125 -3.85 0.35 -7.59
CA SER A 125 -3.17 -0.67 -8.42
C SER A 125 -3.42 -2.10 -7.92
N ARG A 126 -3.60 -2.23 -6.60
CA ARG A 126 -3.96 -3.45 -5.90
C ARG A 126 -4.50 -3.09 -4.52
N VAL A 127 -5.51 -3.82 -4.06
CA VAL A 127 -5.99 -3.78 -2.67
C VAL A 127 -5.47 -5.02 -1.94
N ARG A 128 -4.88 -4.86 -0.76
CA ARG A 128 -4.56 -5.96 0.15
C ARG A 128 -5.29 -5.77 1.47
N ILE A 129 -6.26 -6.64 1.71
CA ILE A 129 -6.85 -6.80 3.04
C ILE A 129 -5.94 -7.74 3.81
N VAL A 130 -5.16 -7.21 4.75
CA VAL A 130 -4.47 -8.05 5.74
C VAL A 130 -5.41 -8.18 6.92
N ALA A 131 -6.15 -9.30 6.99
CA ALA A 131 -6.69 -9.75 8.25
C ALA A 131 -5.49 -10.21 9.09
N ALA A 132 -5.33 -9.66 10.30
CA ALA A 132 -4.43 -10.27 11.27
C ALA A 132 -4.85 -11.74 11.39
N THR A 133 -3.98 -12.67 11.02
CA THR A 133 -4.19 -14.08 11.31
C THR A 133 -4.07 -14.24 12.81
N SER A 134 -5.17 -14.07 13.55
CA SER A 134 -5.27 -14.51 14.93
C SER A 134 -5.36 -16.04 14.94
N THR A 135 -4.24 -16.73 14.75
CA THR A 135 -4.13 -18.09 15.26
C THR A 135 -3.78 -17.98 16.73
N ALA A 136 -4.78 -17.70 17.56
CA ALA A 136 -4.75 -18.15 18.93
C ALA A 136 -4.63 -19.68 18.87
N GLY A 137 -3.43 -20.21 19.12
CA GLY A 137 -3.26 -21.63 19.40
C GLY A 137 -4.05 -21.99 20.66
N PRO A 138 -4.56 -23.23 20.79
CA PRO A 138 -5.25 -23.62 22.00
C PRO A 138 -4.27 -23.55 23.17
N ALA A 139 -4.67 -22.86 24.24
CA ALA A 139 -3.94 -22.86 25.49
C ALA A 139 -3.80 -24.31 26.01
N MET A 140 -2.57 -24.72 26.31
CA MET A 140 -2.28 -25.89 27.15
C MET A 140 -2.42 -25.51 28.62
#